data_AF-A0A382HF39-F1
#
_entry.id   AF-A0A382HF39-F1
#
_cell.length_a   1.000
_cell.length_b   1.000
_cell.length_c   1.000
_cell.angle_alpha   90.00
_cell.angle_beta   90.00
_cell.angle_gamma   90.00
#
_symmetry.space_group_name_H-M   'P 1'
#
loop_
_entity.id
_entity.type
_entity.pdbx_description
1 polymer ?
#
loop_
_entity_poly.entity_id
_entity_poly.type
_entity_poly.pdbx_seq_one_letter_code
_entity_poly.pdbx_strand_id
1 'polypeptide(L)'
;MNAKGMPKRPTGLSEQAVRIWKSLGPKLHELGLLAEIDASTFAVYCQAFGDWLQLTRYLNRLGPLKWYSTTENGYRQTIPELQVRDRAFQVLHKLSTRFGLDPSSRTGLGVVA
;
A
#
# COMPACT_ATOMS: atom_id res chain seq x y z
N MET A 1 -5.16 -20.22 8.58
CA MET A 1 -3.90 -20.48 9.31
C MET A 1 -2.78 -19.94 8.42
N ASN A 2 -1.75 -19.28 8.95
CA ASN A 2 -0.63 -18.80 8.13
C ASN A 2 0.12 -20.00 7.54
N ALA A 3 0.59 -19.89 6.30
CA ALA A 3 1.45 -20.92 5.70
C ALA A 3 2.70 -21.14 6.57
N LYS A 4 3.21 -22.37 6.63
CA LYS A 4 4.39 -22.71 7.44
C LYS A 4 5.58 -21.82 7.02
N GLY A 5 6.16 -21.08 7.97
CA GLY A 5 7.26 -20.12 7.73
C GLY A 5 6.82 -18.67 7.44
N MET A 6 5.53 -18.44 7.15
CA MET A 6 5.04 -17.09 6.86
C MET A 6 5.13 -16.19 8.10
N PRO A 7 5.60 -14.94 7.97
CA PRO A 7 5.67 -14.01 9.08
C PRO A 7 4.35 -13.87 9.82
N LYS A 8 4.44 -13.74 11.15
CA LYS A 8 3.27 -13.41 11.96
C LYS A 8 2.86 -11.96 11.70
N ARG A 9 1.61 -11.76 11.29
CA ARG A 9 1.04 -10.43 11.09
C ARG A 9 1.09 -9.63 12.40
N PRO A 10 1.58 -8.38 12.39
CA PRO A 10 1.47 -7.47 13.51
C PRO A 10 0.01 -7.16 13.89
N THR A 11 -0.21 -6.83 15.17
CA THR A 11 -1.49 -6.33 15.67
C THR A 11 -1.69 -4.86 15.29
N GLY A 12 -2.94 -4.37 15.31
CA GLY A 12 -3.26 -2.95 15.07
C GLY A 12 -3.46 -2.52 13.61
N LEU A 13 -3.29 -3.43 12.64
CA LEU A 13 -3.59 -3.14 11.23
C LEU A 13 -5.09 -2.95 10.99
N SER A 14 -5.43 -2.03 10.08
CA SER A 14 -6.81 -1.86 9.59
C SER A 14 -7.32 -3.13 8.92
N GLU A 15 -8.65 -3.34 8.89
CA GLU A 15 -9.21 -4.53 8.24
C GLU A 15 -8.80 -4.68 6.78
N GLN A 16 -8.71 -3.56 6.06
CA GLN A 16 -8.29 -3.55 4.66
C GLN A 16 -6.83 -4.00 4.53
N ALA A 17 -5.96 -3.54 5.42
CA ALA A 17 -4.57 -3.98 5.48
C ALA A 17 -4.48 -5.48 5.83
N VAL A 18 -5.32 -5.98 6.74
CA VAL A 18 -5.38 -7.41 7.06
C VAL A 18 -5.81 -8.25 5.86
N ARG A 19 -6.79 -7.79 5.07
CA ARG A 19 -7.20 -8.48 3.84
C ARG A 19 -6.05 -8.57 2.84
N ILE A 20 -5.28 -7.50 2.69
CA ILE A 20 -4.12 -7.43 1.77
C ILE A 20 -3.01 -8.35 2.25
N TRP A 21 -2.68 -8.33 3.54
CA TRP A 21 -1.72 -9.25 4.16
C TRP A 21 -2.07 -10.71 3.87
N LYS A 22 -3.33 -11.09 4.11
CA LYS A 22 -3.82 -12.46 3.93
C LYS A 22 -3.84 -12.89 2.47
N SER A 23 -4.05 -11.96 1.54
CA SER A 23 -4.14 -12.26 0.11
C SER A 23 -2.77 -12.33 -0.57
N LEU A 24 -1.89 -11.37 -0.27
CA LEU A 24 -0.62 -11.19 -0.98
C LEU A 24 0.56 -11.84 -0.24
N GLY A 25 0.54 -11.81 1.09
CA GLY A 25 1.63 -12.32 1.91
C GLY A 25 1.98 -13.79 1.64
N PRO A 26 1.01 -14.72 1.55
CA PRO A 26 1.32 -16.11 1.25
C PRO A 26 2.00 -16.29 -0.12
N LYS A 27 1.55 -15.56 -1.13
CA LYS A 27 2.13 -15.60 -2.49
C LYS A 27 3.55 -15.08 -2.52
N LEU A 28 3.81 -13.95 -1.83
CA LEU A 28 5.15 -13.40 -1.73
C LEU A 28 6.10 -14.34 -0.98
N HIS A 29 5.63 -14.95 0.10
CA HIS A 29 6.43 -15.91 0.86
C HIS A 29 6.74 -17.18 0.04
N GLU A 30 5.77 -17.72 -0.69
CA GLU A 30 5.96 -18.87 -1.59
C GLU A 30 6.99 -18.58 -2.70
N LEU A 31 7.02 -17.34 -3.21
CA LEU A 31 8.01 -16.88 -4.18
C LEU A 31 9.37 -16.51 -3.55
N GLY A 32 9.54 -16.65 -2.24
CA GLY A 32 10.78 -16.26 -1.53
C GLY A 32 11.00 -14.75 -1.42
N LEU A 33 9.96 -13.95 -1.69
CA LEU A 33 10.01 -12.47 -1.69
C LEU A 33 9.60 -11.86 -0.34
N LEU A 34 9.22 -12.67 0.64
CA LEU A 34 8.84 -12.22 1.98
C LEU A 34 9.38 -13.19 3.03
N ALA A 35 10.32 -12.74 3.85
CA ALA A 35 10.86 -13.51 4.98
C ALA A 35 10.23 -13.08 6.31
N GLU A 36 10.54 -13.81 7.39
CA GLU A 36 10.05 -13.47 8.74
C GLU A 36 10.51 -12.07 9.20
N ILE A 37 11.73 -11.69 8.84
CA ILE A 37 12.33 -10.38 9.18
C ILE A 37 11.56 -9.22 8.54
N ASP A 38 10.91 -9.46 7.41
CA ASP A 38 10.21 -8.44 6.63
C ASP A 38 8.81 -8.14 7.15
N ALA A 39 8.35 -8.83 8.20
CA ALA A 39 6.98 -8.76 8.72
C ALA A 39 6.50 -7.32 8.98
N SER A 40 7.33 -6.50 9.63
CA SER A 40 7.01 -5.11 9.94
C SER A 40 6.93 -4.27 8.67
N THR A 41 7.86 -4.45 7.74
CA THR A 41 7.91 -3.72 6.47
C THR A 41 6.70 -4.06 5.59
N PHE A 42 6.34 -5.34 5.50
CA PHE A 42 5.16 -5.78 4.76
C PHE A 42 3.86 -5.30 5.43
N ALA A 43 3.84 -5.17 6.76
CA ALA A 43 2.69 -4.63 7.48
C ALA A 43 2.46 -3.15 7.14
N VAL A 44 3.53 -2.36 7.07
CA VAL A 44 3.48 -0.96 6.61
C VAL A 44 2.99 -0.88 5.17
N TYR A 45 3.47 -1.76 4.28
CA TYR A 45 2.96 -1.85 2.90
C TYR A 45 1.44 -2.12 2.89
N CYS A 46 0.99 -3.13 3.64
CA CYS A 46 -0.43 -3.47 3.71
C CYS A 46 -1.28 -2.32 4.26
N GLN A 47 -0.78 -1.61 5.27
CA GLN A 47 -1.47 -0.45 5.85
C GLN A 47 -1.59 0.69 4.83
N ALA A 48 -0.48 1.07 4.21
CA ALA A 48 -0.46 2.11 3.19
C ALA A 48 -1.38 1.75 2.00
N PHE A 49 -1.46 0.48 1.62
CA PHE A 49 -2.41 0.02 0.60
C PHE A 49 -3.87 0.18 1.06
N GLY A 50 -4.17 -0.21 2.29
CA GLY A 50 -5.49 -0.03 2.87
C GLY A 50 -5.94 1.43 2.87
N ASP A 51 -5.06 2.32 3.34
CA ASP A 51 -5.31 3.76 3.43
C ASP A 51 -5.48 4.37 2.03
N TRP A 52 -4.61 4.01 1.09
CA TRP A 52 -4.70 4.48 -0.30
C TRP A 52 -6.02 4.07 -0.96
N LEU A 53 -6.46 2.81 -0.79
CA LEU A 53 -7.75 2.35 -1.34
C LEU A 53 -8.92 3.11 -0.71
N GLN A 54 -8.91 3.33 0.60
CA GLN A 54 -9.98 4.03 1.29
C GLN A 54 -10.08 5.50 0.84
N LEU A 55 -8.95 6.21 0.83
CA LEU A 55 -8.90 7.61 0.41
C LEU A 55 -9.20 7.77 -1.07
N THR A 56 -8.74 6.87 -1.92
CA THR A 56 -9.06 6.88 -3.35
C THR A 56 -10.57 6.72 -3.58
N ARG A 57 -11.23 5.80 -2.87
CA ARG A 57 -12.70 5.66 -2.95
C ARG A 57 -13.42 6.91 -2.47
N TYR A 58 -12.95 7.53 -1.39
CA TYR A 58 -13.50 8.79 -0.90
C TYR A 58 -13.37 9.91 -1.94
N LEU A 59 -12.17 10.12 -2.47
CA LEU A 59 -11.88 11.15 -3.48
C LEU A 59 -12.63 10.94 -4.79
N ASN A 60 -12.83 9.68 -5.20
CA ASN A 60 -13.65 9.35 -6.38
C ASN A 60 -15.12 9.71 -6.18
N ARG A 61 -15.68 9.48 -4.98
CA ARG A 61 -17.05 9.90 -4.65
C ARG A 61 -17.18 11.42 -4.54
N LEU A 62 -16.15 12.08 -4.02
CA LEU A 62 -16.11 13.53 -3.86
C LEU A 62 -16.05 14.25 -5.22
N GLY A 63 -15.31 13.70 -6.18
CA GLY A 63 -15.11 14.24 -7.53
C GLY A 63 -13.96 15.27 -7.61
N PRO A 64 -13.25 15.35 -8.75
CA PRO A 64 -12.00 16.10 -8.88
C PRO A 64 -12.12 17.61 -8.68
N LEU A 65 -13.29 18.20 -8.98
CA LEU A 65 -13.54 19.63 -8.76
C LEU A 65 -13.46 20.01 -7.27
N LYS A 66 -13.74 19.06 -6.37
CA LYS A 66 -13.75 19.25 -4.93
C LYS A 66 -12.44 18.82 -4.25
N TRP A 67 -11.42 18.47 -5.03
CA TRP A 67 -10.09 18.15 -4.49
C TRP A 67 -9.28 19.38 -4.07
N TYR A 68 -9.84 20.57 -4.27
CA TYR A 68 -9.21 21.84 -3.98
C TYR A 68 -10.09 22.67 -3.05
N SER A 69 -9.46 23.36 -2.12
CA SER A 69 -10.07 24.40 -1.30
C SER A 69 -9.40 25.74 -1.57
N THR A 70 -10.15 26.82 -1.39
CA THR A 70 -9.64 28.18 -1.47
C THR A 70 -9.51 28.71 -0.05
N THR A 71 -8.33 29.24 0.29
CA THR A 71 -8.11 29.90 1.58
C THR A 71 -8.84 31.24 1.64
N GLU A 72 -8.97 31.82 2.84
CA GLU A 72 -9.55 33.16 3.00
C GLU A 72 -8.85 34.22 2.15
N ASN A 73 -7.55 34.05 1.90
CA ASN A 73 -6.73 34.93 1.08
C ASN A 73 -6.81 34.65 -0.43
N GLY A 74 -7.72 33.78 -0.88
CA GLY A 74 -7.95 33.50 -2.31
C GLY A 74 -7.00 32.49 -2.94
N TYR A 75 -6.07 31.88 -2.18
CA TYR A 75 -5.16 30.87 -2.71
C TYR A 75 -5.85 29.51 -2.82
N ARG A 76 -5.71 28.88 -3.99
CA ARG A 76 -6.21 27.52 -4.23
C ARG A 76 -5.16 26.49 -3.82
N GLN A 77 -5.55 25.56 -2.95
CA GLN A 77 -4.70 24.47 -2.47
C GLN A 77 -5.44 23.12 -2.53
N THR A 78 -4.71 22.02 -2.53
CA THR A 78 -5.30 20.67 -2.46
C THR A 78 -5.82 20.36 -1.06
N ILE A 79 -6.94 19.65 -0.96
CA ILE A 79 -7.46 19.19 0.33
C ILE A 79 -6.50 18.19 1.01
N PRO A 80 -6.47 18.12 2.35
CA PRO A 80 -5.57 17.23 3.08
C PRO A 80 -5.69 15.75 2.68
N GLU A 81 -6.90 15.26 2.40
CA GLU A 81 -7.15 13.86 2.06
C GLU A 81 -6.45 13.44 0.76
N LEU A 82 -6.33 14.37 -0.19
CA LEU A 82 -5.58 14.14 -1.42
C LEU A 82 -4.08 13.96 -1.10
N GLN A 83 -3.55 14.81 -0.22
CA GLN A 83 -2.14 14.73 0.20
C GLN A 83 -1.84 13.44 0.98
N VAL A 84 -2.76 13.00 1.85
CA VAL A 84 -2.62 11.72 2.58
C VAL A 84 -2.67 10.55 1.60
N ARG A 85 -3.57 10.56 0.60
CA ARG A 85 -3.61 9.54 -0.45
C ARG A 85 -2.27 9.45 -1.18
N ASP A 86 -1.71 10.59 -1.55
CA ASP A 86 -0.45 10.66 -2.30
C ASP A 86 0.73 10.16 -1.48
N ARG A 87 0.76 10.49 -0.19
CA ARG A 87 1.78 9.98 0.72
C ARG A 87 1.66 8.46 0.91
N ALA A 88 0.45 7.94 1.04
CA ALA A 88 0.21 6.49 1.08
C ALA A 88 0.70 5.81 -0.21
N PHE A 89 0.42 6.40 -1.37
CA PHE A 89 0.92 5.92 -2.66
C PHE A 89 2.45 5.93 -2.76
N GLN A 90 3.11 6.97 -2.27
CA GLN A 90 4.58 7.03 -2.25
C GLN A 90 5.19 5.92 -1.38
N VAL A 91 4.61 5.64 -0.21
CA VAL A 91 5.04 4.51 0.64
C VAL A 91 4.84 3.19 -0.10
N LEU A 92 3.67 2.99 -0.73
CA LEU A 92 3.38 1.80 -1.53
C LEU A 92 4.41 1.59 -2.63
N HIS A 93 4.66 2.63 -3.44
CA HIS A 93 5.57 2.56 -4.57
C HIS A 93 7.00 2.21 -4.10
N LYS A 94 7.47 2.88 -3.03
CA LYS A 94 8.80 2.63 -2.45
C LYS A 94 8.97 1.21 -1.90
N LEU A 95 7.91 0.63 -1.34
CA LEU A 95 7.94 -0.72 -0.78
C LEU A 95 7.64 -1.81 -1.81
N SER A 96 6.96 -1.49 -2.91
CA SER A 96 6.62 -2.45 -3.98
C SER A 96 7.87 -3.05 -4.64
N THR A 97 8.91 -2.25 -4.82
CA THR A 97 10.19 -2.70 -5.39
C THR A 97 10.90 -3.73 -4.49
N ARG A 98 10.79 -3.59 -3.17
CA ARG A 98 11.38 -4.54 -2.20
C ARG A 98 10.78 -5.93 -2.27
N PHE A 99 9.50 -6.02 -2.65
CA PHE A 99 8.77 -7.28 -2.73
C PHE A 99 8.62 -7.81 -4.17
N GLY A 100 9.37 -7.27 -5.14
CA GLY A 100 9.30 -7.71 -6.54
C GLY A 100 7.92 -7.51 -7.19
N LEU A 101 7.14 -6.55 -6.69
CA LEU A 101 5.80 -6.22 -7.20
C LEU A 101 5.84 -5.22 -8.36
N ASP A 102 7.02 -4.68 -8.66
CA ASP A 102 7.28 -3.86 -9.83
C ASP A 102 7.81 -4.75 -10.99
N PRO A 103 7.22 -4.69 -12.20
CA PRO A 103 7.63 -5.52 -13.34
C PRO A 103 9.12 -5.40 -13.69
N SER A 104 9.71 -4.21 -13.57
CA SER A 104 11.14 -4.01 -13.86
C SER A 104 12.05 -4.65 -12.80
N SER A 105 11.53 -4.86 -11.59
CA SER A 105 12.21 -5.62 -10.53
C SER A 105 12.18 -7.14 -10.79
N ARG A 106 11.33 -7.63 -11.70
CA ARG A 106 11.22 -9.06 -12.06
C ARG A 106 12.23 -9.50 -13.11
N THR A 107 12.81 -8.57 -13.86
CA THR A 107 13.82 -8.84 -14.89
C THR A 107 15.07 -9.53 -14.37
N GLY A 108 15.41 -9.37 -13.08
CA GLY A 108 16.51 -10.09 -12.42
C GLY A 108 16.13 -11.41 -11.75
N LEU A 109 14.83 -11.74 -11.66
CA LEU A 109 14.31 -12.88 -10.89
C LEU A 109 13.96 -14.09 -11.77
N GLY A 110 14.08 -13.99 -13.10
CA GLY A 110 13.81 -15.11 -14.02
C GLY A 110 12.35 -15.56 -14.08
N VAL A 111 11.43 -14.82 -13.46
CA VAL A 111 9.99 -15.12 -13.48
C VAL A 111 9.33 -14.29 -14.57
N VAL A 112 8.75 -14.98 -15.56
CA VAL A 112 8.02 -14.38 -16.69
C VAL A 112 6.83 -13.58 -16.16
N ALA A 113 6.68 -12.36 -16.71
CA ALA A 113 5.57 -11.45 -16.42
C ALA A 113 4.22 -12.01 -16.86
#